data_AF-A0A946GU67-F1
#
_entry.id   AF-A0A946GU67-F1
#
_cell.length_a   1.000
_cell.length_b   1.000
_cell.length_c   1.000
_cell.angle_alpha   90.00
_cell.angle_beta   90.00
_cell.angle_gamma   90.00
#
_symmetry.space_group_name_H-M   'P 1'
#
loop_
_entity.id
_entity.type
_entity.pdbx_description
1 polymer ?
#
loop_
_entity_poly.entity_id
_entity_poly.type
_entity_poly.pdbx_seq_one_letter_code
_entity_poly.pdbx_strand_id
1 'polypeptide(L)'
;MNLFIKIVAPIIMIAAGTAVAVMLDMNKPEPEKKDEVKHAPSIFVDKVKHRDMTLMISTQAEVKANIEVDLISQLSGMIKAISPEFIEGGRFKANEPLLWIDD
;
A
#
# COMPACT_ATOMS: atom_id res chain seq x y z
N MET A 1 36.85 50.62 -79.10
CA MET A 1 36.28 49.88 -77.96
C MET A 1 37.12 48.63 -77.76
N ASN A 2 38.03 48.65 -76.79
CA ASN A 2 39.16 47.72 -76.78
C ASN A 2 38.66 46.31 -76.44
N LEU A 3 38.90 45.34 -77.33
CA LEU A 3 38.45 43.95 -77.22
C LEU A 3 38.87 43.30 -75.89
N PHE A 4 40.00 43.76 -75.34
CA PHE A 4 40.53 43.36 -74.04
C PHE A 4 39.55 43.61 -72.88
N ILE A 5 38.87 44.75 -72.85
CA ILE A 5 37.90 45.08 -71.79
C ILE A 5 36.66 44.18 -71.87
N LYS A 6 36.22 43.81 -73.09
CA LYS A 6 35.07 42.91 -73.28
C LYS A 6 35.33 41.46 -72.80
N ILE A 7 36.59 41.03 -72.77
CA ILE A 7 36.97 39.67 -72.35
C ILE A 7 37.40 39.65 -70.88
N VAL A 8 38.16 40.64 -70.43
CA VAL A 8 38.72 40.67 -69.07
C VAL A 8 37.68 41.06 -68.02
N ALA A 9 36.76 41.98 -68.33
CA ALA A 9 35.72 42.40 -67.39
C ALA A 9 34.81 41.25 -66.90
N PRO A 10 34.25 40.38 -67.78
CA PRO A 10 33.42 39.27 -67.31
C PRO A 10 34.23 38.21 -66.54
N ILE A 11 35.49 37.97 -66.91
CA ILE A 11 36.35 37.02 -66.20
C ILE A 11 36.62 37.49 -64.77
N ILE A 12 36.92 38.78 -64.58
CA ILE A 12 37.13 39.36 -63.24
C ILE A 12 35.85 39.28 -62.41
N MET A 13 34.69 39.52 -63.01
CA MET A 13 33.41 39.48 -62.31
C MET A 13 33.05 38.06 -61.84
N ILE A 14 33.30 37.05 -62.67
CA ILE A 14 33.14 35.64 -62.30
C ILE A 14 34.14 35.27 -61.19
N ALA A 15 35.41 35.66 -61.32
CA ALA A 15 36.42 35.39 -60.30
C ALA A 15 36.06 36.02 -58.95
N ALA A 16 35.57 37.26 -58.95
CA ALA A 16 35.13 37.95 -57.75
C ALA A 16 33.90 37.27 -57.10
N GLY A 17 32.91 36.87 -57.89
CA GLY A 17 31.73 36.17 -57.38
C GLY A 17 32.08 34.82 -56.74
N THR A 18 32.93 34.04 -57.40
CA THR A 18 33.40 32.75 -56.88
C THR A 18 34.22 32.95 -55.60
N ALA A 19 35.09 33.95 -55.55
CA ALA A 19 35.87 34.25 -54.35
C ALA A 19 34.98 34.58 -53.14
N VAL A 20 33.94 35.39 -53.34
CA VAL A 20 32.98 35.73 -52.28
C VAL A 20 32.18 34.50 -51.83
N ALA A 21 31.71 33.68 -52.77
CA ALA A 21 30.95 32.47 -52.45
C ALA A 21 31.77 31.46 -51.63
N VAL A 22 33.02 31.23 -52.00
CA VAL A 22 33.94 30.35 -51.25
C VAL A 22 34.20 30.92 -49.85
N MET A 23 34.39 32.24 -49.75
CA MET A 23 34.62 32.87 -48.45
C MET A 23 33.41 32.73 -47.52
N LEU A 24 32.18 32.84 -48.03
CA LEU A 24 30.97 32.65 -47.23
C LEU A 24 30.79 31.19 -46.80
N ASP A 25 31.10 30.23 -47.67
CA ASP A 25 31.00 28.81 -47.35
C ASP A 25 32.01 28.38 -46.28
N MET A 26 33.26 28.87 -46.37
CA MET A 26 34.29 28.62 -45.36
C MET A 26 33.97 29.24 -43.99
N ASN A 27 33.29 30.39 -43.97
CA ASN A 27 32.90 31.05 -42.73
C ASN A 27 31.54 30.60 -42.21
N LYS A 28 30.89 29.64 -42.88
CA LYS A 28 29.61 29.11 -42.42
C LYS A 28 29.85 28.37 -41.09
N PRO A 29 29.25 28.82 -39.98
CA PRO A 29 29.38 28.12 -38.71
C PRO A 29 28.75 26.74 -38.85
N GLU A 30 29.44 25.71 -38.32
CA GLU A 30 28.88 24.37 -38.29
C GLU A 30 27.57 24.38 -37.49
N PRO A 31 26.48 23.81 -38.03
CA PRO A 31 25.20 23.80 -37.33
C PRO A 31 25.35 23.03 -36.02
N GLU A 32 25.02 23.70 -34.91
CA GLU A 32 25.04 23.08 -33.59
C GLU A 32 24.07 21.90 -33.57
N LYS A 33 24.62 20.69 -33.50
CA LYS A 33 23.83 19.49 -33.26
C LYS A 33 23.29 19.59 -31.84
N LYS A 34 22.01 19.90 -31.72
CA LYS A 34 21.30 19.71 -30.45
C LYS A 34 21.17 18.22 -30.20
N ASP A 35 22.10 17.67 -29.46
CA ASP A 35 21.92 16.36 -28.85
C ASP A 35 20.73 16.49 -27.88
N GLU A 36 19.59 15.89 -28.25
CA GLU A 36 18.46 15.78 -27.35
C GLU A 36 18.90 14.94 -26.16
N VAL A 37 19.21 15.61 -25.04
CA VAL A 37 19.49 14.93 -23.78
C VAL A 37 18.22 14.20 -23.39
N LYS A 38 18.20 12.87 -23.59
CA LYS A 38 17.10 12.02 -23.17
C LYS A 38 17.01 12.05 -21.66
N HIS A 39 16.16 12.92 -21.12
CA HIS A 39 15.88 12.96 -19.69
C HIS A 39 15.11 11.70 -19.31
N ALA A 40 15.76 10.81 -18.57
CA ALA A 40 15.07 9.64 -18.00
C ALA A 40 14.06 10.11 -16.95
N PRO A 41 12.82 9.60 -16.96
CA PRO A 41 11.83 9.96 -15.95
C PRO A 41 12.25 9.41 -14.58
N SER A 42 12.18 10.25 -13.55
CA SER A 42 12.40 9.84 -12.17
C SER A 42 11.19 9.07 -11.66
N ILE A 43 11.38 7.79 -11.32
CA ILE A 43 10.33 6.93 -10.77
C ILE A 43 10.69 6.47 -9.36
N PHE A 44 9.67 6.34 -8.51
CA PHE A 44 9.81 5.73 -7.20
C PHE A 44 9.42 4.25 -7.30
N VAL A 45 10.30 3.37 -6.85
CA VAL A 45 10.05 1.94 -6.76
C VAL A 45 10.25 1.50 -5.32
N ASP A 46 9.39 0.61 -4.84
CA ASP A 46 9.60 -0.10 -3.59
C ASP A 46 9.86 -1.59 -3.88
N LYS A 47 10.81 -2.17 -3.16
CA LYS A 47 11.20 -3.58 -3.34
C LYS A 47 10.32 -4.45 -2.48
N VAL A 48 9.60 -5.37 -3.12
CA VAL A 48 8.78 -6.36 -2.42
C VAL A 48 9.69 -7.23 -1.55
N LYS A 49 9.34 -7.35 -0.27
CA LYS A 49 10.00 -8.23 0.70
C LYS A 49 8.96 -9.15 1.30
N HIS A 50 9.31 -10.42 1.41
CA HIS A 50 8.52 -11.38 2.16
C HIS A 50 8.52 -10.99 3.64
N ARG A 51 7.35 -10.99 4.27
CA ARG A 51 7.18 -10.76 5.70
C ARG A 51 6.05 -11.65 6.20
N ASP A 52 6.30 -12.30 7.32
CA ASP A 52 5.26 -13.00 8.06
C ASP A 52 4.39 -11.96 8.78
N MET A 53 3.07 -12.12 8.67
CA MET A 53 2.10 -11.25 9.33
C MET A 53 1.14 -12.09 10.15
N THR A 54 1.00 -11.76 11.43
CA THR A 54 0.01 -12.38 12.31
C THR A 54 -1.30 -11.62 12.20
N LEU A 55 -2.37 -12.30 11.79
CA LEU A 55 -3.71 -11.73 11.80
C LEU A 55 -4.28 -11.77 13.23
N MET A 56 -4.58 -10.59 13.79
CA MET A 56 -5.24 -10.48 15.09
C MET A 56 -6.72 -10.18 14.88
N ILE A 57 -7.59 -11.07 15.37
CA ILE A 57 -9.05 -10.91 15.30
C ILE A 57 -9.56 -10.71 16.72
N SER A 58 -10.29 -9.62 16.96
CA SER A 58 -10.99 -9.36 18.22
C SER A 58 -12.44 -9.81 18.07
N THR A 59 -12.91 -10.70 18.94
CA THR A 59 -14.30 -11.18 18.97
C THR A 59 -14.87 -11.09 20.38
N GLN A 60 -16.19 -11.04 20.48
CA GLN A 60 -16.93 -11.11 21.75
C GLN A 60 -17.76 -12.39 21.77
N ALA A 61 -17.96 -12.94 22.97
CA ALA A 61 -18.81 -14.09 23.20
C ALA A 61 -19.54 -13.96 24.54
N GLU A 62 -20.65 -14.66 24.67
CA GLU A 62 -21.39 -14.76 25.92
C GLU A 62 -20.80 -15.87 26.81
N VAL A 63 -20.66 -15.59 28.11
CA VAL A 63 -20.24 -16.60 29.10
C VAL A 63 -21.48 -17.33 29.59
N LYS A 64 -21.57 -18.63 29.29
CA LYS A 64 -22.64 -19.50 29.77
C LYS A 64 -22.11 -20.52 30.77
N ALA A 65 -22.90 -20.85 31.79
CA ALA A 65 -22.60 -21.93 32.72
C ALA A 65 -22.50 -23.27 31.96
N ASN A 66 -21.48 -24.06 32.27
CA ASN A 66 -21.32 -25.40 31.71
C ASN A 66 -22.42 -26.35 32.24
N ILE A 67 -22.82 -26.17 33.50
CA ILE A 67 -23.83 -26.98 34.18
C ILE A 67 -24.85 -26.03 34.82
N GLU A 68 -26.12 -26.27 34.53
CA GLU A 68 -27.27 -25.57 35.10
C GLU A 68 -28.28 -26.65 35.52
N VAL A 69 -28.71 -26.62 36.78
CA VAL A 69 -29.59 -27.65 37.35
C VAL A 69 -30.74 -26.98 38.06
N ASP A 70 -31.96 -27.31 37.64
CA ASP A 70 -33.17 -26.92 38.33
C ASP A 70 -33.43 -27.87 39.51
N LEU A 71 -33.49 -27.31 40.72
CA LEU A 71 -33.79 -28.07 41.92
C LEU A 71 -35.30 -28.15 42.13
N ILE A 72 -35.87 -29.35 41.97
CA ILE A 72 -37.28 -29.62 42.21
C ILE A 72 -37.45 -30.64 43.34
N SER A 73 -38.52 -30.47 44.14
CA SER A 73 -38.86 -31.47 45.16
C SER A 73 -39.45 -32.72 44.50
N GLN A 74 -39.00 -33.90 44.93
CA GLN A 74 -39.56 -35.17 44.49
C GLN A 74 -40.88 -35.51 45.20
N LEU A 75 -41.09 -34.97 46.41
CA LEU A 75 -42.25 -35.25 47.26
C LEU A 75 -42.86 -33.94 47.79
N SER A 76 -44.14 -33.97 48.14
CA SER A 76 -44.82 -32.84 48.77
C SER A 76 -44.52 -32.83 50.27
N GLY A 77 -44.16 -31.68 50.82
CA GLY A 77 -43.92 -31.52 52.27
C GLY A 77 -43.47 -30.10 52.62
N MET A 78 -43.34 -29.82 53.92
CA MET A 78 -42.85 -28.53 54.42
C MET A 78 -41.32 -28.54 54.59
N ILE A 79 -40.66 -27.41 54.35
CA ILE A 79 -39.21 -27.29 54.56
C ILE A 79 -38.93 -27.25 56.06
N LYS A 80 -38.14 -28.22 56.54
CA LYS A 80 -37.74 -28.36 57.95
C LYS A 80 -36.42 -27.67 58.26
N ALA A 81 -35.47 -27.69 57.33
CA ALA A 81 -34.17 -27.05 57.47
C ALA A 81 -33.57 -26.72 56.09
N ILE A 82 -32.62 -25.78 56.09
CA ILE A 82 -31.89 -25.31 54.89
C ILE A 82 -30.39 -25.37 55.18
N SER A 83 -29.60 -25.83 54.21
CA SER A 83 -28.14 -25.90 54.33
C SER A 83 -27.53 -24.49 54.31
N PRO A 84 -26.50 -24.19 55.14
CA PRO A 84 -25.79 -22.90 55.10
C PRO A 84 -25.14 -22.60 53.75
N GLU A 85 -24.80 -23.64 52.97
CA GLU A 85 -24.19 -23.50 51.64
C GLU A 85 -25.24 -23.21 50.55
N PHE A 86 -26.53 -23.35 50.85
CA PHE A 86 -27.64 -23.05 49.94
C PHE A 86 -27.98 -21.55 49.96
N ILE A 87 -27.02 -20.76 49.48
CA ILE A 87 -27.11 -19.30 49.32
C ILE A 87 -26.77 -18.92 47.88
N GLU A 88 -27.14 -17.70 47.47
CA GLU A 88 -26.79 -17.20 46.14
C GLU A 88 -25.27 -17.16 45.93
N GLY A 89 -24.79 -17.80 44.86
CA GLY A 89 -23.36 -17.95 44.59
C GLY A 89 -22.64 -18.95 45.49
N GLY A 90 -23.36 -19.66 46.36
CA GLY A 90 -22.85 -20.74 47.19
C GLY A 90 -22.32 -21.92 46.37
N ARG A 91 -21.48 -22.75 47.00
CA ARG A 91 -20.86 -23.92 46.37
C ARG A 91 -21.17 -25.15 47.19
N PHE A 92 -21.57 -26.22 46.51
CA PHE A 92 -21.85 -27.51 47.13
C PHE A 92 -21.30 -28.63 46.25
N LYS A 93 -21.15 -29.82 46.83
CA LYS A 93 -20.69 -31.03 46.13
C LYS A 93 -21.87 -31.93 45.78
N ALA A 94 -21.62 -32.88 44.87
CA ALA A 94 -22.57 -33.94 44.59
C ALA A 94 -22.90 -34.72 45.87
N ASN A 95 -24.19 -35.04 46.07
CA ASN A 95 -24.74 -35.70 47.25
C ASN A 95 -24.68 -34.88 48.55
N GLU A 96 -24.43 -33.58 48.48
CA GLU A 96 -24.56 -32.69 49.63
C GLU A 96 -26.02 -32.28 49.83
N PRO A 97 -26.62 -32.48 51.03
CA PRO A 97 -27.99 -32.09 51.28
C PRO A 97 -28.13 -30.57 51.30
N LEU A 98 -29.04 -30.05 50.48
CA LEU A 98 -29.32 -28.61 50.39
C LEU A 98 -30.53 -28.19 51.23
N LEU A 99 -31.55 -29.06 51.29
CA LEU A 99 -32.84 -28.81 51.93
C LEU A 99 -33.32 -30.11 52.59
N TRP A 100 -33.98 -29.99 53.74
CA TRP A 100 -34.67 -31.10 54.40
C TRP A 100 -36.17 -30.82 54.38
N ILE A 101 -36.94 -31.80 53.92
CA ILE A 101 -38.40 -31.75 53.84
C ILE A 101 -38.96 -32.69 54.92
N ASP A 102 -40.05 -32.30 55.57
CA ASP A 102 -40.73 -33.14 56.56
C ASP A 102 -41.42 -34.35 55.90
N ASP A 103 -41.56 -35.44 56.67
CA ASP A 103 -42.13 -36.71 56.21
C ASP A 103 -43.63 -36.62 55.84
#